data_AF-A0A1A6GW11-F1
#
_entry.id   AF-A0A1A6GW11-F1
#
_cell.length_a   1.000
_cell.length_b   1.000
_cell.length_c   1.000
_cell.angle_alpha   90.00
_cell.angle_beta   90.00
_cell.angle_gamma   90.00
#
_symmetry.space_group_name_H-M   'P 1'
#
loop_
_entity.id
_entity.type
_entity.pdbx_description
1 polymer ?
#
loop_
_entity_poly.entity_id
_entity_poly.type
_entity_poly.pdbx_seq_one_letter_code
_entity_poly.pdbx_strand_id
1 'polypeptide(L)'
;MPGGEAMPGGEAMPGGEAMPGGEAMPGGEAMPGDSIGGSFPVTSHRCHHKQKHCPPVLSAGGLPATPLLFHPHTKGSQILMDLSHKAVKRQASFCNAITFSNRPVLIYEQVRLKITKKQCCWSGALRLGFTSKDPSRIHPDSLPKYACPDLVSQSGFWAKALPEEFANEGNIIAFWVDKKGRVFYRINDSAAMLFFNGVRTADPLWALVDVYGLTRGVQLLDEPTDCIPEEEDSFEAGVLTVLHCGPDTV
;
A
#
# COMPACT_ATOMS: atom_id res chain seq x y z
N MET A 1 54.49 -35.94 -29.39
CA MET A 1 53.47 -35.29 -30.24
C MET A 1 52.17 -36.07 -30.12
N PRO A 2 51.00 -35.48 -30.34
CA PRO A 2 50.49 -34.19 -29.87
C PRO A 2 49.03 -34.33 -29.38
N GLY A 3 48.39 -33.23 -28.99
CA GLY A 3 46.93 -33.21 -28.85
C GLY A 3 46.40 -32.11 -27.94
N GLY A 4 46.79 -30.85 -28.18
CA GLY A 4 46.06 -29.72 -27.63
C GLY A 4 44.76 -29.56 -28.40
N GLU A 5 43.62 -29.72 -27.72
CA GLU A 5 42.31 -29.47 -28.31
C GLU A 5 41.99 -27.97 -28.19
N ALA A 6 41.80 -27.34 -29.34
CA ALA A 6 41.43 -25.95 -29.49
C ALA A 6 39.91 -25.76 -29.30
N MET A 7 39.55 -24.63 -28.70
CA MET A 7 38.18 -24.19 -28.40
C MET A 7 37.36 -23.95 -29.68
N PRO A 8 36.06 -24.30 -29.72
CA PRO A 8 35.18 -23.84 -30.79
C PRO A 8 34.80 -22.36 -30.60
N GLY A 9 34.82 -21.64 -31.72
CA GLY A 9 34.74 -20.19 -31.84
C GLY A 9 33.39 -19.57 -31.48
N GLY A 10 33.44 -18.26 -31.19
CA GLY A 10 32.28 -17.42 -30.96
C GLY A 10 31.41 -17.28 -32.20
N GLU A 11 30.11 -17.49 -32.03
CA GLU A 11 29.11 -17.16 -33.03
C GLU A 11 28.79 -15.66 -32.96
N ALA A 12 28.89 -15.00 -34.11
CA ALA A 12 28.58 -13.58 -34.28
C ALA A 12 27.06 -13.34 -34.27
N MET A 13 26.66 -12.23 -33.65
CA MET A 13 25.28 -11.78 -33.53
C MET A 13 24.66 -11.45 -34.90
N PRO A 14 23.42 -11.87 -35.22
CA PRO A 14 22.73 -11.38 -36.39
C PRO A 14 22.31 -9.91 -36.22
N GLY A 15 22.51 -9.15 -37.29
CA GLY A 15 22.43 -7.70 -37.36
C GLY A 15 21.03 -7.11 -37.14
N GLY A 16 21.03 -5.83 -36.77
CA GLY A 16 19.84 -5.04 -36.58
C GLY A 16 19.06 -4.82 -37.88
N GLU A 17 17.74 -4.96 -37.77
CA GLU A 17 16.80 -4.54 -38.81
C GLU A 17 16.41 -3.08 -38.60
N ALA A 18 16.52 -2.29 -39.67
CA ALA A 18 16.15 -0.89 -39.71
C ALA A 18 14.64 -0.70 -39.91
N MET A 19 14.13 0.39 -39.34
CA MET A 19 12.74 0.83 -39.31
C MET A 19 12.15 1.13 -40.70
N PRO A 20 10.84 0.97 -40.91
CA PRO A 20 10.12 1.74 -41.92
C PRO A 20 9.30 2.89 -41.31
N GLY A 21 9.61 4.09 -41.81
CA GLY A 21 8.65 5.09 -42.33
C GLY A 21 7.51 5.57 -41.45
N GLY A 22 7.55 6.86 -41.09
CA GLY A 22 6.42 7.57 -40.52
C GLY A 22 5.29 7.80 -41.53
N GLU A 23 4.06 7.83 -41.01
CA GLU A 23 2.89 8.33 -41.72
C GLU A 23 2.43 9.65 -41.10
N ALA A 24 2.26 10.65 -41.96
CA ALA A 24 1.79 11.97 -41.63
C ALA A 24 0.25 12.05 -41.65
N MET A 25 -0.27 12.98 -40.85
CA MET A 25 -1.68 13.33 -40.66
C MET A 25 -2.41 13.74 -41.96
N PRO A 26 -3.74 13.58 -41.99
CA PRO A 26 -4.66 14.61 -42.43
C PRO A 26 -5.57 14.99 -41.24
N GLY A 27 -5.96 16.23 -40.98
CA GLY A 27 -6.36 17.33 -41.84
C GLY A 27 -7.60 17.91 -41.15
N GLY A 28 -7.55 19.17 -40.74
CA GLY A 28 -8.60 19.79 -39.93
C GLY A 28 -9.91 19.94 -40.69
N GLU A 29 -11.03 19.72 -40.00
CA GLU A 29 -12.35 20.14 -40.46
C GLU A 29 -12.76 21.42 -39.76
N ALA A 30 -13.03 22.43 -40.60
CA ALA A 30 -13.51 23.74 -40.22
C ALA A 30 -15.01 23.72 -39.90
N MET A 31 -15.40 24.64 -39.03
CA MET A 31 -16.78 25.04 -38.74
C MET A 31 -17.48 25.60 -39.99
N PRO A 32 -18.82 25.62 -39.99
CA PRO A 32 -19.52 26.85 -40.36
C PRO A 32 -20.50 27.28 -39.26
N GLY A 33 -20.64 28.60 -39.14
CA GLY A 33 -21.50 29.29 -38.19
C GLY A 33 -22.88 29.64 -38.76
N ASP A 34 -23.44 30.71 -38.18
CA ASP A 34 -24.72 31.36 -38.43
C ASP A 34 -25.95 30.70 -37.78
N SER A 35 -26.91 31.39 -37.17
CA SER A 35 -27.13 32.80 -36.86
C SER A 35 -28.41 32.91 -36.00
N ILE A 36 -28.47 33.93 -35.14
CA ILE A 36 -29.62 34.77 -34.73
C ILE A 36 -30.99 34.16 -34.32
N GLY A 37 -31.50 34.64 -33.17
CA GLY A 37 -32.88 35.11 -33.04
C GLY A 37 -33.91 34.20 -32.34
N GLY A 38 -34.35 34.58 -31.15
CA GLY A 38 -35.56 34.02 -30.54
C GLY A 38 -35.83 34.48 -29.10
N SER A 39 -36.77 35.40 -28.94
CA SER A 39 -37.29 35.93 -27.67
C SER A 39 -37.89 34.88 -26.73
N PHE A 40 -37.88 35.26 -25.45
CA PHE A 40 -38.58 34.68 -24.29
C PHE A 40 -40.00 34.16 -24.55
N PRO A 41 -40.46 33.24 -23.68
CA PRO A 41 -41.51 33.66 -22.75
C PRO A 41 -41.21 33.32 -21.28
N VAL A 42 -41.72 34.21 -20.42
CA VAL A 42 -41.83 34.04 -18.97
C VAL A 42 -42.84 32.93 -18.66
N THR A 43 -42.54 32.05 -17.69
CA THR A 43 -43.50 31.60 -16.65
C THR A 43 -42.84 30.70 -15.60
N SER A 44 -43.06 31.10 -14.34
CA SER A 44 -43.33 30.27 -13.15
C SER A 44 -42.33 29.21 -12.65
N HIS A 45 -41.68 29.59 -11.55
CA HIS A 45 -41.53 28.82 -10.31
C HIS A 45 -41.57 27.29 -10.40
N ARG A 46 -40.39 26.66 -10.29
CA ARG A 46 -40.24 25.40 -9.54
C ARG A 46 -38.84 25.28 -8.98
N CYS A 47 -38.71 25.54 -7.67
CA CYS A 47 -37.52 25.29 -6.89
C CYS A 47 -37.28 23.78 -6.81
N HIS A 48 -36.44 23.23 -7.68
CA HIS A 48 -35.94 21.87 -7.53
C HIS A 48 -34.77 21.89 -6.55
N HIS A 49 -35.06 21.62 -5.28
CA HIS A 49 -34.06 21.17 -4.31
C HIS A 49 -33.52 19.82 -4.80
N LYS A 50 -32.49 19.87 -5.66
CA LYS A 50 -31.76 18.68 -6.07
C LYS A 50 -30.93 18.27 -4.86
N GLN A 51 -31.51 17.40 -4.03
CA GLN A 51 -30.81 16.64 -3.01
C GLN A 51 -29.63 15.95 -3.70
N LYS A 52 -28.45 16.56 -3.62
CA LYS A 52 -27.21 15.82 -3.81
C LYS A 52 -27.13 14.89 -2.61
N HIS A 53 -27.57 13.65 -2.80
CA HIS A 53 -27.26 12.56 -1.89
C HIS A 53 -25.73 12.48 -1.82
N CYS A 54 -25.18 13.11 -0.80
CA CYS A 54 -23.88 12.71 -0.29
C CYS A 54 -24.02 11.25 0.16
N PRO A 55 -23.11 10.34 -0.23
CA PRO A 55 -23.08 9.04 0.43
C PRO A 55 -22.87 9.27 1.93
N PRO A 56 -23.50 8.47 2.81
CA PRO A 56 -23.35 8.66 4.24
C PRO A 56 -21.87 8.54 4.59
N VAL A 57 -21.36 9.56 5.27
CA VAL A 57 -20.09 9.50 6.00
C VAL A 57 -20.21 8.31 6.93
N LEU A 58 -19.45 7.24 6.64
CA LEU A 58 -19.36 6.10 7.54
C LEU A 58 -18.74 6.62 8.84
N SER A 59 -19.59 6.71 9.85
CA SER A 59 -19.21 7.12 11.20
C SER A 59 -18.21 6.13 11.78
N ALA A 60 -17.20 6.67 12.45
CA ALA A 60 -16.13 5.97 13.13
C ALA A 60 -16.65 5.01 14.23
N GLY A 61 -15.93 3.90 14.45
CA GLY A 61 -16.00 3.14 15.71
C GLY A 61 -16.29 1.64 15.62
N GLY A 62 -16.38 1.03 14.44
CA GLY A 62 -16.53 -0.42 14.31
C GLY A 62 -15.24 -1.08 13.85
N LEU A 63 -14.71 -2.03 14.64
CA LEU A 63 -13.71 -2.97 14.13
C LEU A 63 -14.25 -3.60 12.84
N PRO A 64 -13.41 -3.78 11.80
CA PRO A 64 -13.85 -4.37 10.55
C PRO A 64 -14.48 -5.74 10.80
N ALA A 65 -15.72 -5.93 10.32
CA ALA A 65 -16.54 -7.12 10.57
C ALA A 65 -15.95 -8.45 10.05
N THR A 66 -14.80 -8.41 9.36
CA THR A 66 -14.11 -9.57 8.82
C THR A 66 -12.64 -9.60 9.27
N PRO A 67 -12.13 -10.77 9.68
CA PRO A 67 -10.76 -10.91 10.14
C PRO A 67 -9.77 -10.56 9.02
N LEU A 68 -8.63 -9.98 9.40
CA LEU A 68 -7.56 -9.68 8.46
C LEU A 68 -6.80 -10.97 8.15
N LEU A 69 -6.87 -11.40 6.89
CA LEU A 69 -6.23 -12.61 6.37
C LEU A 69 -5.33 -12.25 5.18
N PHE A 70 -4.51 -13.18 4.73
CA PHE A 70 -3.83 -13.04 3.46
C PHE A 70 -4.80 -13.29 2.29
N HIS A 71 -4.64 -12.54 1.21
CA HIS A 71 -5.45 -12.68 0.01
C HIS A 71 -5.15 -14.04 -0.67
N PRO A 72 -6.17 -14.88 -0.94
CA PRO A 72 -5.95 -16.28 -1.32
C PRO A 72 -5.41 -16.47 -2.73
N HIS A 73 -5.73 -15.58 -3.68
CA HIS A 73 -5.42 -15.79 -5.10
C HIS A 73 -4.16 -15.02 -5.53
N THR A 74 -4.16 -13.72 -5.34
CA THR A 74 -3.06 -12.79 -5.70
C THR A 74 -1.90 -12.88 -4.71
N LYS A 75 -0.92 -13.71 -5.04
CA LYS A 75 0.30 -13.93 -4.26
C LYS A 75 1.44 -14.42 -5.16
N GLY A 76 2.67 -14.21 -4.72
CA GLY A 76 3.86 -14.67 -5.42
C GLY A 76 3.93 -16.19 -5.53
N SER A 77 4.59 -16.68 -6.58
CA SER A 77 4.67 -18.11 -6.92
C SER A 77 5.39 -18.98 -5.89
N GLN A 78 6.14 -18.38 -4.95
CA GLN A 78 6.81 -19.11 -3.87
C GLN A 78 6.01 -19.14 -2.57
N ILE A 79 4.80 -18.57 -2.53
CA ILE A 79 3.96 -18.54 -1.32
C ILE A 79 3.13 -19.81 -1.20
N LEU A 80 3.37 -20.53 -0.12
CA LEU A 80 2.45 -21.50 0.44
C LEU A 80 1.65 -20.85 1.57
N MET A 81 0.34 -21.10 1.57
CA MET A 81 -0.58 -20.55 2.56
C MET A 81 -1.23 -21.71 3.32
N ASP A 82 -1.52 -21.50 4.60
CA ASP A 82 -2.30 -22.47 5.39
C ASP A 82 -3.80 -22.40 5.04
N LEU A 83 -4.57 -23.39 5.49
CA LEU A 83 -6.02 -23.46 5.19
C LEU A 83 -6.82 -22.29 5.78
N SER A 84 -6.31 -21.66 6.85
CA SER A 84 -6.97 -20.51 7.48
C SER A 84 -6.65 -19.18 6.81
N HIS A 85 -5.71 -19.18 5.86
CA HIS A 85 -5.15 -17.98 5.22
C HIS A 85 -4.54 -16.97 6.21
N LYS A 86 -4.21 -17.39 7.44
CA LYS A 86 -3.53 -16.55 8.44
C LYS A 86 -2.01 -16.67 8.38
N ALA A 87 -1.47 -17.74 7.81
CA ALA A 87 -0.03 -17.98 7.77
C ALA A 87 0.44 -18.24 6.34
N VAL A 88 1.56 -17.61 5.99
CA VAL A 88 2.24 -17.84 4.72
C VAL A 88 3.70 -18.21 4.93
N LYS A 89 4.21 -19.08 4.07
CA LYS A 89 5.60 -19.51 4.05
C LYS A 89 6.13 -19.48 2.64
N ARG A 90 7.36 -19.03 2.48
CA ARG A 90 8.11 -19.14 1.24
C ARG A 90 8.66 -20.56 1.09
N GLN A 91 8.26 -21.26 0.02
CA GLN A 91 8.65 -22.65 -0.22
C GLN A 91 10.12 -22.77 -0.59
N ALA A 92 10.57 -22.01 -1.60
CA ALA A 92 11.95 -21.98 -2.08
C ALA A 92 12.40 -20.56 -2.46
N SER A 93 13.65 -20.43 -2.92
CA SER A 93 14.28 -19.15 -3.28
C SER A 93 14.36 -18.16 -2.11
N PHE A 94 14.68 -16.90 -2.43
CA PHE A 94 14.71 -15.75 -1.52
C PHE A 94 13.69 -14.65 -1.88
N CYS A 95 12.91 -14.83 -2.94
CA CYS A 95 11.99 -13.83 -3.53
C CYS A 95 10.74 -14.48 -4.16
N ASN A 96 9.99 -13.74 -4.99
CA ASN A 96 8.70 -14.16 -5.58
C ASN A 96 7.66 -14.50 -4.51
N ALA A 97 7.62 -13.68 -3.46
CA ALA A 97 6.92 -13.98 -2.22
C ALA A 97 6.07 -12.79 -1.71
N ILE A 98 5.55 -11.99 -2.65
CA ILE A 98 4.63 -10.88 -2.35
C ILE A 98 3.24 -11.42 -2.02
N THR A 99 2.61 -10.89 -0.98
CA THR A 99 1.24 -11.16 -0.57
C THR A 99 0.53 -9.86 -0.21
N PHE A 100 -0.80 -9.93 -0.16
CA PHE A 100 -1.66 -8.79 0.19
C PHE A 100 -2.67 -9.20 1.27
N SER A 101 -3.31 -8.24 1.93
CA SER A 101 -4.48 -8.52 2.77
C SER A 101 -5.70 -8.90 1.92
N ASN A 102 -6.60 -9.72 2.48
CA ASN A 102 -7.85 -10.13 1.84
C ASN A 102 -8.89 -9.00 1.72
N ARG A 103 -8.74 -7.94 2.52
CA ARG A 103 -9.62 -6.77 2.55
C ARG A 103 -8.83 -5.47 2.71
N PRO A 104 -9.45 -4.31 2.45
CA PRO A 104 -8.87 -3.04 2.83
C PRO A 104 -8.64 -2.95 4.34
N VAL A 105 -7.57 -2.28 4.73
CA VAL A 105 -7.24 -1.90 6.11
C VAL A 105 -7.67 -0.45 6.34
N LEU A 106 -8.21 -0.17 7.52
CA LEU A 106 -8.57 1.18 7.92
C LEU A 106 -7.32 2.00 8.23
N ILE A 107 -7.46 3.32 8.12
CA ILE A 107 -6.45 4.23 8.66
C ILE A 107 -6.36 4.01 10.17
N TYR A 108 -5.13 3.94 10.70
CA TYR A 108 -4.79 3.55 12.07
C TYR A 108 -5.04 2.08 12.45
N GLU A 109 -5.60 1.25 11.56
CA GLU A 109 -5.68 -0.21 11.81
C GLU A 109 -4.28 -0.81 11.85
N GLN A 110 -3.96 -1.55 12.91
CA GLN A 110 -2.65 -2.17 13.07
C GLN A 110 -2.61 -3.54 12.41
N VAL A 111 -1.87 -3.64 11.31
CA VAL A 111 -1.56 -4.93 10.69
C VAL A 111 -0.46 -5.60 11.50
N ARG A 112 -0.81 -6.65 12.24
CA ARG A 112 0.11 -7.37 13.14
C ARG A 112 0.59 -8.67 12.49
N LEU A 113 1.91 -8.81 12.34
CA LEU A 113 2.57 -9.97 11.73
C LEU A 113 3.59 -10.57 12.69
N LYS A 114 3.45 -11.86 13.00
CA LYS A 114 4.48 -12.64 13.69
C LYS A 114 5.41 -13.30 12.69
N ILE A 115 6.72 -13.16 12.87
CA ILE A 115 7.70 -13.94 12.11
C ILE A 115 7.72 -15.36 12.67
N THR A 116 7.34 -16.32 11.85
CA THR A 116 7.25 -17.74 12.24
C THR A 116 8.44 -18.56 11.78
N LYS A 117 9.17 -18.07 10.76
CA LYS A 117 10.36 -18.77 10.25
C LYS A 117 11.39 -17.81 9.66
N LYS A 118 12.66 -18.03 9.99
CA LYS A 118 13.84 -17.37 9.47
C LYS A 118 14.72 -18.38 8.73
N GLN A 119 15.49 -17.91 7.77
CA GLN A 119 16.46 -18.68 7.01
C GLN A 119 17.77 -17.89 6.91
N CYS A 120 18.82 -18.35 7.59
CA CYS A 120 20.04 -17.57 7.81
C CYS A 120 21.00 -17.53 6.60
N CYS A 121 20.69 -18.19 5.47
CA CYS A 121 21.57 -18.24 4.30
C CYS A 121 21.29 -17.16 3.25
N TRP A 122 20.47 -16.16 3.58
CA TRP A 122 20.14 -15.03 2.71
C TRP A 122 20.41 -13.71 3.43
N SER A 123 20.44 -12.60 2.69
CA SER A 123 20.42 -11.25 3.26
C SER A 123 19.13 -10.54 2.88
N GLY A 124 18.85 -9.44 3.58
CA GLY A 124 17.63 -8.67 3.50
C GLY A 124 16.47 -9.32 4.25
N ALA A 125 15.61 -8.48 4.80
CA ALA A 125 14.45 -8.87 5.57
C ALA A 125 13.15 -8.61 4.81
N LEU A 126 12.03 -8.89 5.49
CA LEU A 126 10.70 -8.65 4.95
C LEU A 126 10.51 -7.19 4.52
N ARG A 127 9.66 -6.97 3.50
CA ARG A 127 9.21 -5.61 3.15
C ARG A 127 7.73 -5.45 3.46
N LEU A 128 7.39 -4.28 3.97
CA LEU A 128 6.06 -3.93 4.43
C LEU A 128 5.59 -2.63 3.79
N GLY A 129 4.29 -2.56 3.56
CA GLY A 129 3.63 -1.31 3.22
C GLY A 129 2.19 -1.51 2.78
N PHE A 130 1.76 -0.72 1.80
CA PHE A 130 0.37 -0.66 1.37
C PHE A 130 0.25 -0.54 -0.14
N THR A 131 -0.93 -0.88 -0.65
CA THR A 131 -1.33 -0.60 -2.02
C THR A 131 -2.75 -0.05 -2.08
N SER A 132 -3.02 0.84 -3.03
CA SER A 132 -4.38 1.28 -3.37
C SER A 132 -4.99 0.48 -4.53
N LYS A 133 -4.28 -0.56 -5.02
CA LYS A 133 -4.78 -1.49 -6.03
C LYS A 133 -5.46 -2.66 -5.33
N ASP A 134 -6.72 -2.90 -5.67
CA ASP A 134 -7.47 -4.06 -5.18
C ASP A 134 -6.78 -5.36 -5.64
N PRO A 135 -6.27 -6.20 -4.70
CA PRO A 135 -5.59 -7.44 -5.04
C PRO A 135 -6.45 -8.38 -5.87
N SER A 136 -7.78 -8.35 -5.74
CA SER A 136 -8.72 -9.17 -6.51
C SER A 136 -8.68 -8.87 -8.02
N ARG A 137 -8.12 -7.72 -8.40
CA ARG A 137 -8.01 -7.24 -9.79
C ARG A 137 -6.61 -7.37 -10.37
N ILE A 138 -5.63 -7.77 -9.55
CA ILE A 138 -4.25 -7.99 -9.98
C ILE A 138 -4.10 -9.45 -10.38
N HIS A 139 -3.57 -9.70 -11.58
CA HIS A 139 -3.29 -11.05 -12.03
C HIS A 139 -2.07 -11.61 -11.28
N PRO A 140 -2.10 -12.83 -10.71
CA PRO A 140 -0.96 -13.38 -9.96
C PRO A 140 0.34 -13.42 -10.77
N ASP A 141 0.25 -13.76 -12.07
CA ASP A 141 1.42 -13.83 -12.95
C ASP A 141 1.99 -12.45 -13.33
N SER A 142 1.27 -11.36 -13.06
CA SER A 142 1.79 -10.00 -13.27
C SER A 142 2.62 -9.50 -12.07
N LEU A 143 2.68 -10.26 -10.97
CA LEU A 143 3.48 -9.87 -9.81
C LEU A 143 4.98 -9.98 -10.13
N PRO A 144 5.77 -8.93 -9.87
CA PRO A 144 7.20 -8.96 -10.09
C PRO A 144 7.92 -9.78 -9.00
N LYS A 145 9.24 -9.92 -9.14
CA LYS A 145 10.05 -10.71 -8.20
C LYS A 145 10.16 -10.05 -6.83
N TYR A 146 10.16 -8.71 -6.77
CA TYR A 146 10.42 -7.94 -5.56
C TYR A 146 9.39 -6.82 -5.37
N ALA A 147 9.02 -6.53 -4.11
CA ALA A 147 8.21 -5.34 -3.84
C ALA A 147 9.03 -4.06 -4.03
N CYS A 148 10.26 -4.05 -3.51
CA CYS A 148 11.23 -2.97 -3.70
C CYS A 148 12.35 -3.46 -4.63
N PRO A 149 12.64 -2.80 -5.77
CA PRO A 149 12.01 -1.59 -6.27
C PRO A 149 10.77 -1.85 -7.16
N ASP A 150 10.54 -3.07 -7.65
CA ASP A 150 9.67 -3.31 -8.80
C ASP A 150 8.22 -2.86 -8.59
N LEU A 151 7.54 -3.26 -7.51
CA LEU A 151 6.18 -2.78 -7.24
C LEU A 151 6.14 -1.31 -6.86
N VAL A 152 7.07 -0.84 -6.00
CA VAL A 152 7.09 0.55 -5.52
C VAL A 152 7.34 1.55 -6.66
N SER A 153 7.97 1.12 -7.76
CA SER A 153 8.11 1.94 -8.96
C SER A 153 6.79 2.18 -9.70
N GLN A 154 5.76 1.38 -9.43
CA GLN A 154 4.43 1.49 -10.03
C GLN A 154 3.52 2.37 -9.19
N SER A 155 2.62 3.11 -9.84
CA SER A 155 1.65 3.96 -9.14
C SER A 155 0.70 3.14 -8.25
N GLY A 156 0.51 3.57 -7.00
CA GLY A 156 -0.41 2.95 -6.06
C GLY A 156 0.19 1.82 -5.22
N PHE A 157 1.52 1.71 -5.17
CA PHE A 157 2.23 0.77 -4.30
C PHE A 157 3.28 1.51 -3.49
N TRP A 158 3.35 1.21 -2.19
CA TRP A 158 4.34 1.78 -1.29
C TRP A 158 4.83 0.68 -0.35
N ALA A 159 6.14 0.47 -0.28
CA ALA A 159 6.74 -0.50 0.62
C ALA A 159 8.18 -0.12 0.95
N LYS A 160 8.65 -0.59 2.11
CA LYS A 160 10.03 -0.42 2.55
C LYS A 160 10.51 -1.70 3.22
N ALA A 161 11.81 -1.98 3.08
CA ALA A 161 12.44 -3.09 3.78
C ALA A 161 12.53 -2.81 5.28
N LEU A 162 12.16 -3.81 6.09
CA LEU A 162 12.41 -3.80 7.52
C LEU A 162 13.93 -3.97 7.76
N PRO A 163 14.52 -3.29 8.76
CA PRO A 163 15.88 -3.58 9.20
C PRO A 163 16.04 -5.05 9.61
N GLU A 164 17.17 -5.67 9.23
CA GLU A 164 17.39 -7.11 9.40
C GLU A 164 17.42 -7.54 10.87
N GLU A 165 17.85 -6.65 11.76
CA GLU A 165 17.89 -6.84 13.21
C GLU A 165 16.52 -7.11 13.82
N PHE A 166 15.43 -6.69 13.16
CA PHE A 166 14.05 -6.92 13.60
C PHE A 166 13.39 -8.15 12.96
N ALA A 167 14.10 -8.83 12.06
CA ALA A 167 13.58 -9.96 11.29
C ALA A 167 13.84 -11.32 11.97
N ASN A 168 13.67 -11.39 13.30
CA ASN A 168 13.93 -12.60 14.08
C ASN A 168 12.68 -13.46 14.28
N GLU A 169 12.84 -14.79 14.32
CA GLU A 169 11.74 -15.69 14.65
C GLU A 169 11.13 -15.30 16.01
N GLY A 170 9.80 -15.25 16.07
CA GLY A 170 9.04 -14.86 17.26
C GLY A 170 8.74 -13.37 17.38
N ASN A 171 9.46 -12.49 16.69
CA ASN A 171 9.13 -11.06 16.69
C ASN A 171 7.76 -10.80 16.07
N ILE A 172 7.05 -9.84 16.66
CA ILE A 172 5.76 -9.35 16.18
C ILE A 172 5.98 -7.93 15.65
N ILE A 173 5.67 -7.71 14.38
CA ILE A 173 5.67 -6.38 13.78
C ILE A 173 4.23 -5.92 13.65
N ALA A 174 3.91 -4.77 14.24
CA ALA A 174 2.68 -4.04 13.94
C ALA A 174 3.02 -2.86 13.03
N PHE A 175 2.26 -2.64 11.96
CA PHE A 175 2.41 -1.44 11.12
C PHE A 175 1.06 -0.90 10.69
N TRP A 176 0.98 0.42 10.56
CA TRP A 176 -0.26 1.15 10.24
C TRP A 176 0.06 2.46 9.53
N VAL A 177 -0.94 3.04 8.90
CA VAL A 177 -0.86 4.35 8.24
C VAL A 177 -1.76 5.35 8.95
N ASP A 178 -1.32 6.61 9.08
CA ASP A 178 -2.13 7.69 9.62
C ASP A 178 -2.87 8.49 8.55
N LYS A 179 -3.75 9.42 8.94
CA LYS A 179 -4.50 10.28 8.02
C LYS A 179 -3.62 11.12 7.09
N LYS A 180 -2.38 11.42 7.50
CA LYS A 180 -1.40 12.22 6.73
C LYS A 180 -0.58 11.36 5.77
N GLY A 181 -0.84 10.05 5.66
CA GLY A 181 -0.09 9.15 4.79
C GLY A 181 1.30 8.78 5.31
N ARG A 182 1.54 8.94 6.62
CA ARG A 182 2.75 8.48 7.31
C ARG A 182 2.52 7.05 7.78
N VAL A 183 3.47 6.18 7.47
CA VAL A 183 3.46 4.78 7.89
C VAL A 183 4.33 4.64 9.12
N PHE A 184 3.79 4.04 10.16
CA PHE A 184 4.50 3.70 11.39
C PHE A 184 4.61 2.19 11.52
N TYR A 185 5.62 1.76 12.27
CA TYR A 185 5.75 0.37 12.68
C TYR A 185 6.18 0.28 14.15
N ARG A 186 5.94 -0.88 14.76
CA ARG A 186 6.32 -1.23 16.12
C ARG A 186 6.83 -2.67 16.12
N ILE A 187 7.88 -2.95 16.89
CA ILE A 187 8.41 -4.29 17.08
C ILE A 187 8.11 -4.73 18.51
N ASN A 188 7.32 -5.79 18.66
CA ASN A 188 6.78 -6.26 19.94
C ASN A 188 6.12 -5.08 20.67
N ASP A 189 6.55 -4.79 21.90
CA ASP A 189 6.03 -3.73 22.76
C ASP A 189 6.93 -2.46 22.73
N SER A 190 7.72 -2.28 21.68
CA SER A 190 8.57 -1.09 21.53
C SER A 190 7.75 0.19 21.30
N ALA A 191 8.44 1.33 21.36
CA ALA A 191 7.88 2.57 20.84
C ALA A 191 7.52 2.43 19.35
N ALA A 192 6.49 3.17 18.93
CA ALA A 192 6.14 3.31 17.52
C ALA A 192 7.19 4.16 16.79
N MET A 193 7.63 3.72 15.63
CA MET A 193 8.68 4.33 14.82
C MET A 193 8.12 4.73 13.45
N LEU A 194 8.50 5.90 12.95
CA LEU A 194 8.16 6.31 11.58
C LEU A 194 8.91 5.42 10.58
N PHE A 195 8.18 4.80 9.66
CA PHE A 195 8.75 3.91 8.65
C PHE A 195 9.05 4.63 7.33
N PHE A 196 8.02 5.25 6.74
CA PHE A 196 8.08 6.06 5.53
C PHE A 196 6.81 6.93 5.41
N ASN A 197 6.75 7.79 4.40
CA ASN A 197 5.64 8.69 4.13
C ASN A 197 5.22 8.66 2.66
N GLY A 198 4.13 9.36 2.33
CA GLY A 198 3.65 9.54 0.95
C GLY A 198 2.60 8.53 0.50
N VAL A 199 2.02 7.76 1.43
CA VAL A 199 0.88 6.88 1.12
C VAL A 199 -0.36 7.71 0.89
N ARG A 200 -1.06 7.50 -0.22
CA ARG A 200 -2.32 8.22 -0.52
C ARG A 200 -3.47 7.57 0.24
N THR A 201 -4.08 8.32 1.17
CA THR A 201 -5.14 7.83 2.07
C THR A 201 -6.56 8.16 1.60
N ALA A 202 -6.70 8.72 0.39
CA ALA A 202 -8.01 9.03 -0.19
C ALA A 202 -8.73 7.80 -0.78
N ASP A 203 -7.96 6.75 -1.10
CA ASP A 203 -8.45 5.50 -1.68
C ASP A 203 -8.34 4.38 -0.62
N PRO A 204 -9.15 3.30 -0.71
CA PRO A 204 -8.97 2.12 0.13
C PRO A 204 -7.55 1.54 -0.01
N LEU A 205 -6.98 1.08 1.11
CA LEU A 205 -5.62 0.56 1.16
C LEU A 205 -5.64 -0.91 1.56
N TRP A 206 -4.82 -1.74 0.92
CA TRP A 206 -4.56 -3.12 1.33
C TRP A 206 -3.14 -3.21 1.88
N ALA A 207 -2.95 -4.07 2.88
CA ALA A 207 -1.62 -4.39 3.38
C ALA A 207 -0.82 -5.11 2.31
N LEU A 208 0.45 -4.75 2.15
CA LEU A 208 1.41 -5.39 1.24
C LEU A 208 2.55 -5.96 2.07
N VAL A 209 2.81 -7.26 1.90
CA VAL A 209 3.87 -7.99 2.61
C VAL A 209 4.72 -8.76 1.60
N ASP A 210 6.02 -8.54 1.56
CA ASP A 210 6.96 -9.32 0.75
C ASP A 210 7.81 -10.20 1.68
N VAL A 211 7.57 -11.51 1.65
CA VAL A 211 8.27 -12.53 2.47
C VAL A 211 9.65 -12.80 1.87
N TYR A 212 10.55 -11.84 2.08
CA TYR A 212 11.84 -11.75 1.39
C TYR A 212 13.03 -12.21 2.24
N GLY A 213 14.06 -12.72 1.56
CA GLY A 213 15.40 -12.94 2.10
C GLY A 213 15.40 -13.86 3.32
N LEU A 214 15.88 -13.32 4.44
CA LEU A 214 15.97 -13.98 5.75
C LEU A 214 14.61 -14.42 6.29
N THR A 215 13.53 -13.72 5.99
CA THR A 215 12.19 -14.07 6.47
C THR A 215 11.60 -15.14 5.55
N ARG A 216 11.31 -16.32 6.10
CA ARG A 216 10.73 -17.45 5.37
C ARG A 216 9.25 -17.67 5.68
N GLY A 217 8.77 -17.24 6.84
CA GLY A 217 7.38 -17.43 7.21
C GLY A 217 6.86 -16.33 8.12
N VAL A 218 5.62 -15.93 7.90
CA VAL A 218 4.91 -14.94 8.69
C VAL A 218 3.46 -15.37 8.94
N GLN A 219 2.87 -14.87 10.00
CA GLN A 219 1.48 -15.11 10.36
C GLN A 219 0.81 -13.80 10.78
N LEU A 220 -0.36 -13.51 10.21
CA LEU A 220 -1.22 -12.44 10.67
C LEU A 220 -1.81 -12.80 12.04
N LEU A 221 -1.72 -11.86 12.96
CA LEU A 221 -2.32 -11.96 14.28
C LEU A 221 -3.62 -11.16 14.30
N ASP A 222 -4.57 -11.64 15.08
CA ASP A 222 -5.77 -10.85 15.36
C ASP A 222 -5.41 -9.62 16.21
N GLU A 223 -6.26 -8.60 16.15
CA GLU A 223 -6.12 -7.45 17.04
C GLU A 223 -6.18 -7.93 18.49
N PRO A 224 -5.35 -7.39 19.40
CA PRO A 224 -5.57 -7.63 20.82
C PRO A 224 -6.92 -7.00 21.17
N THR A 225 -7.81 -7.77 21.79
CA THR A 225 -9.14 -7.35 22.25
C THR A 225 -9.15 -6.23 23.30
N ASP A 226 -8.00 -5.60 23.56
CA ASP A 226 -7.87 -4.53 24.53
C ASP A 226 -7.87 -3.19 23.80
N CYS A 227 -9.05 -2.57 23.81
CA CYS A 227 -9.31 -1.22 23.32
C CYS A 227 -8.21 -0.26 23.77
N ILE A 228 -7.55 0.42 22.83
CA ILE A 228 -6.71 1.58 23.15
C ILE A 228 -7.65 2.71 23.60
N PRO A 229 -7.51 3.28 24.80
CA PRO A 229 -8.21 4.50 25.17
C PRO A 229 -7.78 5.61 24.20
N GLU A 230 -8.73 6.33 23.64
CA GLU A 230 -8.46 7.54 22.85
C GLU A 230 -7.70 8.53 23.75
N GLU A 231 -6.39 8.68 23.54
CA GLU A 231 -5.68 9.82 24.10
C GLU A 231 -6.12 11.06 23.32
N GLU A 232 -6.94 11.88 23.97
CA GLU A 232 -7.40 13.16 23.45
C GLU A 232 -6.22 14.04 23.06
N ASP A 233 -6.28 14.48 21.80
CA ASP A 233 -5.43 15.45 21.15
C ASP A 233 -5.50 16.79 21.92
N SER A 234 -4.58 16.99 22.88
CA SER A 234 -4.40 18.27 23.57
C SER A 234 -3.03 18.84 23.25
N PHE A 235 -2.88 19.38 22.04
CA PHE A 235 -1.87 20.39 21.77
C PHE A 235 -2.48 21.59 21.03
N GLU A 236 -2.31 22.75 21.67
CA GLU A 236 -2.31 24.12 21.15
C GLU A 236 -3.65 24.85 20.93
N ALA A 237 -3.99 25.69 21.91
CA ALA A 237 -4.38 27.07 21.63
C ALA A 237 -3.82 27.98 22.73
N GLY A 238 -2.76 28.72 22.40
CA GLY A 238 -2.12 29.66 23.30
C GLY A 238 -2.77 31.04 23.43
N VAL A 239 -2.13 31.81 24.33
CA VAL A 239 -1.86 33.26 24.33
C VAL A 239 -2.96 34.24 24.83
N LEU A 240 -2.53 35.04 25.84
CA LEU A 240 -3.01 36.38 26.28
C LEU A 240 -4.35 36.41 27.05
N THR A 241 -4.56 37.10 28.19
CA THR A 241 -3.99 38.36 28.70
C THR A 241 -4.24 38.49 30.22
N VAL A 242 -3.41 39.31 30.85
CA VAL A 242 -3.33 39.83 32.23
C VAL A 242 -4.64 40.43 32.80
N LEU A 243 -4.69 40.59 34.14
CA LEU A 243 -5.51 41.52 34.98
C LEU A 243 -6.92 41.01 35.33
N HIS A 244 -7.44 41.02 36.56
CA HIS A 244 -7.32 41.86 37.77
C HIS A 244 -7.93 41.06 38.95
N CYS A 245 -7.49 41.30 40.19
CA CYS A 245 -8.36 41.46 41.39
C CYS A 245 -7.51 41.54 42.68
N GLY A 246 -7.10 42.76 43.04
CA GLY A 246 -7.38 43.27 44.39
C GLY A 246 -8.73 44.03 44.33
N PRO A 247 -9.38 44.38 45.45
CA PRO A 247 -8.72 44.90 46.66
C PRO A 247 -9.22 44.31 48.00
N ASP A 248 -8.55 44.79 49.05
CA ASP A 248 -8.67 44.58 50.50
C ASP A 248 -10.05 44.84 51.14
N THR A 249 -10.05 44.76 52.48
CA THR A 249 -11.00 45.23 53.53
C THR A 249 -12.11 44.23 53.95
N VAL A 250 -12.32 43.88 55.22
CA VAL A 250 -11.91 44.41 56.56
C VAL A 250 -11.69 43.24 57.52
#